data_AF-A0A3C0INT7-F1
#
_entry.id   AF-A0A3C0INT7-F1
#
_cell.length_a   1.000
_cell.length_b   1.000
_cell.length_c   1.000
_cell.angle_alpha   90.00
_cell.angle_beta   90.00
_cell.angle_gamma   90.00
#
_symmetry.space_group_name_H-M   'P 1'
#
loop_
_entity.id
_entity.type
_entity.pdbx_description
1 polymer ?
#
loop_
_entity_poly.entity_id
_entity_poly.type
_entity_poly.pdbx_seq_one_letter_code
_entity_poly.pdbx_strand_id
1 'polypeptide(L)'
;PDALPANDASAKGISKGIFIGSSGTVVFDVQNGSNAITAKLVIDGVTINLSSTVTVTNGQPYVAPFTGTYNGQPVTVVFSVGVGGTSPTVTTANIPGHPNAVFTIVKETSTSLIECFEGTYNSTRPETGVFNIVLSRAQNIWGGTARAVTGSTSTSSINGTINSSGTLFQSNNGSQQQIGTLTGDVITGSFVDSNGRTINITGRRTL
;
A
#
# COMPACT_ATOMS: atom_id res chain seq x y z
N PRO A 1 -13.77 7.00 4.80
CA PRO A 1 -12.84 6.21 5.64
C PRO A 1 -13.61 5.08 6.33
N ASP A 2 -13.00 3.92 6.48
CA ASP A 2 -13.57 2.76 7.15
C ASP A 2 -13.21 2.72 8.64
N ALA A 3 -12.09 3.37 9.02
CA ALA A 3 -11.66 3.49 10.41
C ALA A 3 -12.68 4.25 11.29
N LEU A 4 -12.97 3.70 12.47
CA LEU A 4 -13.80 4.36 13.47
C LEU A 4 -12.99 5.37 14.31
N PRO A 5 -13.54 6.54 14.68
CA PRO A 5 -12.84 7.55 15.47
C PRO A 5 -12.24 7.03 16.78
N ALA A 6 -12.92 6.09 17.43
CA ALA A 6 -12.46 5.46 18.68
C ALA A 6 -11.11 4.71 18.53
N ASN A 7 -10.69 4.43 17.30
CA ASN A 7 -9.49 3.65 16.98
C ASN A 7 -8.42 4.48 16.25
N ASP A 8 -8.55 5.81 16.20
CA ASP A 8 -7.60 6.67 15.47
C ASP A 8 -6.21 6.68 16.10
N ALA A 9 -6.13 6.66 17.43
CA ALA A 9 -4.88 6.66 18.20
C ALA A 9 -4.67 5.33 18.94
N SER A 10 -4.93 4.21 18.27
CA SER A 10 -4.91 2.86 18.85
C SER A 10 -4.30 1.85 17.88
N ALA A 11 -3.76 0.76 18.43
CA ALA A 11 -3.38 -0.43 17.67
C ALA A 11 -4.60 -1.13 17.01
N LYS A 12 -5.82 -0.81 17.47
CA LYS A 12 -7.08 -1.22 16.83
C LYS A 12 -7.36 -0.38 15.57
N GLY A 13 -8.36 -0.82 14.81
CA GLY A 13 -8.87 -0.09 13.65
C GLY A 13 -8.38 -0.67 12.33
N ILE A 14 -8.42 0.17 11.29
CA ILE A 14 -8.09 -0.22 9.92
C ILE A 14 -6.68 0.21 9.55
N SER A 15 -5.89 -0.71 9.00
CA SER A 15 -4.63 -0.40 8.32
C SER A 15 -4.68 -0.93 6.89
N LYS A 16 -4.30 -0.09 5.93
CA LYS A 16 -4.37 -0.38 4.49
C LYS A 16 -2.99 -0.30 3.90
N GLY A 17 -2.73 -1.07 2.86
CA GLY A 17 -1.42 -1.04 2.24
C GLY A 17 -1.35 -1.69 0.89
N ILE A 18 -0.21 -1.46 0.26
CA ILE A 18 0.20 -2.07 -0.98
C ILE A 18 1.39 -2.99 -0.76
N PHE A 19 1.67 -3.87 -1.70
CA PHE A 19 2.95 -4.56 -1.75
C PHE A 19 3.47 -4.76 -3.16
N ILE A 20 4.80 -4.90 -3.29
CA ILE A 20 5.51 -5.21 -4.53
C ILE A 20 6.40 -6.42 -4.32
N GLY A 21 6.21 -7.42 -5.18
CA GLY A 21 6.93 -8.69 -5.32
C GLY A 21 6.23 -9.42 -6.46
N SER A 22 4.92 -9.64 -6.23
CA SER A 22 3.84 -9.38 -7.21
C SER A 22 3.07 -8.11 -6.81
N SER A 23 2.12 -7.68 -7.61
CA SER A 23 1.32 -6.48 -7.33
C SER A 23 0.06 -6.84 -6.54
N GLY A 24 -0.27 -6.06 -5.50
CA GLY A 24 -1.52 -6.22 -4.78
C GLY A 24 -1.71 -5.27 -3.61
N THR A 25 -2.81 -5.47 -2.90
CA THR A 25 -3.23 -4.67 -1.73
C THR A 25 -3.59 -5.54 -0.53
N VAL A 26 -3.54 -4.93 0.65
CA VAL A 26 -3.96 -5.59 1.89
C VAL A 26 -4.68 -4.61 2.80
N VAL A 27 -5.74 -5.10 3.45
CA VAL A 27 -6.44 -4.40 4.54
C VAL A 27 -6.41 -5.26 5.78
N PHE A 28 -5.95 -4.70 6.88
CA PHE A 28 -6.05 -5.28 8.21
C PHE A 28 -7.17 -4.57 8.98
N ASP A 29 -8.07 -5.35 9.55
CA ASP A 29 -9.06 -4.91 10.52
C ASP A 29 -8.76 -5.55 11.87
N VAL A 30 -8.29 -4.73 12.80
CA VAL A 30 -8.01 -5.11 14.18
C VAL A 30 -9.11 -4.54 15.07
N GLN A 31 -10.21 -5.28 15.22
CA GLN A 31 -11.35 -4.90 16.06
C GLN A 31 -11.93 -3.51 15.79
N ASN A 32 -12.13 -3.15 14.51
CA ASN A 32 -12.71 -1.87 14.11
C ASN A 32 -14.25 -1.85 14.22
N GLY A 33 -14.77 -1.98 15.45
CA GLY A 33 -16.22 -1.95 15.72
C GLY A 33 -16.86 -3.32 15.92
N SER A 34 -16.08 -4.40 15.79
CA SER A 34 -16.44 -5.75 16.21
C SER A 34 -15.28 -6.39 16.97
N ASN A 35 -15.48 -7.60 17.50
CA ASN A 35 -14.39 -8.37 18.11
C ASN A 35 -13.54 -9.14 17.08
N ALA A 36 -13.90 -9.09 15.79
CA ALA A 36 -13.19 -9.80 14.74
C ALA A 36 -11.81 -9.18 14.47
N ILE A 37 -10.86 -10.05 14.10
CA ILE A 37 -9.53 -9.65 13.67
C ILE A 37 -9.26 -10.35 12.34
N THR A 38 -9.33 -9.57 11.26
CA THR A 38 -9.32 -10.10 9.90
C THR A 38 -8.39 -9.29 9.02
N ALA A 39 -7.95 -9.89 7.91
CA ALA A 39 -7.34 -9.16 6.83
C ALA A 39 -7.85 -9.64 5.48
N LYS A 40 -7.88 -8.74 4.50
CA LYS A 40 -8.17 -9.06 3.10
C LYS A 40 -6.94 -8.74 2.29
N LEU A 41 -6.34 -9.77 1.71
CA LEU A 41 -5.21 -9.67 0.79
C LEU A 41 -5.75 -9.84 -0.63
N VAL A 42 -5.50 -8.88 -1.52
CA VAL A 42 -5.86 -8.97 -2.93
C VAL A 42 -4.59 -9.09 -3.75
N ILE A 43 -4.49 -10.16 -4.52
CA ILE A 43 -3.34 -10.47 -5.37
C ILE A 43 -3.81 -11.21 -6.62
N ASP A 44 -3.27 -10.87 -7.78
CA ASP A 44 -3.69 -11.44 -9.09
C ASP A 44 -5.21 -11.39 -9.33
N GLY A 45 -5.88 -10.36 -8.79
CA GLY A 45 -7.34 -10.21 -8.86
C GLY A 45 -8.14 -11.15 -7.94
N VAL A 46 -7.47 -12.00 -7.15
CA VAL A 46 -8.09 -12.91 -6.18
C VAL A 46 -8.06 -12.28 -4.79
N THR A 47 -9.20 -12.32 -4.09
CA THR A 47 -9.29 -11.94 -2.68
C THR A 47 -9.05 -13.16 -1.78
N ILE A 48 -8.05 -13.06 -0.92
CA ILE A 48 -7.72 -14.03 0.12
C ILE A 48 -8.15 -13.45 1.46
N ASN A 49 -9.08 -14.12 2.14
CA ASN A 49 -9.47 -13.75 3.49
C ASN A 49 -8.51 -14.39 4.49
N LEU A 50 -7.93 -13.57 5.36
CA LEU A 50 -7.05 -13.97 6.44
C LEU A 50 -7.70 -13.64 7.78
N SER A 51 -7.33 -14.36 8.82
CA SER A 51 -7.78 -14.09 10.18
C SER A 51 -6.65 -14.28 11.19
N SER A 52 -6.79 -13.66 12.36
CA SER A 52 -5.91 -13.91 13.49
C SER A 52 -6.71 -14.24 14.74
N THR A 53 -6.15 -15.09 15.58
CA THR A 53 -6.69 -15.44 16.91
C THR A 53 -5.97 -14.73 18.05
N VAL A 54 -4.93 -13.93 17.74
CA VAL A 54 -4.16 -13.19 18.75
C VAL A 54 -5.03 -12.08 19.32
N THR A 55 -5.20 -12.09 20.65
CA THR A 55 -6.01 -11.11 21.36
C THR A 55 -5.36 -9.74 21.39
N VAL A 56 -6.17 -8.68 21.25
CA VAL A 56 -5.71 -7.31 21.42
C VAL A 56 -5.71 -6.95 22.89
N THR A 57 -4.57 -6.50 23.40
CA THR A 57 -4.45 -5.96 24.76
C THR A 57 -4.37 -4.44 24.69
N ASN A 58 -5.29 -3.74 25.36
CA ASN A 58 -5.29 -2.27 25.37
C ASN A 58 -3.98 -1.71 25.94
N GLY A 59 -3.47 -0.65 25.32
CA GLY A 59 -2.22 -0.01 25.74
C GLY A 59 -0.93 -0.77 25.35
N GLN A 60 -1.05 -1.86 24.57
CA GLN A 60 0.09 -2.62 24.05
C GLN A 60 0.17 -2.54 22.52
N PRO A 61 1.38 -2.68 21.92
CA PRO A 61 1.50 -2.86 20.49
C PRO A 61 0.80 -4.16 20.08
N TYR A 62 0.32 -4.22 18.85
CA TYR A 62 -0.32 -5.41 18.30
C TYR A 62 0.61 -6.06 17.28
N VAL A 63 0.96 -7.32 17.50
CA VAL A 63 1.76 -8.13 16.57
C VAL A 63 1.07 -9.48 16.44
N ALA A 64 0.73 -9.86 15.20
CA ALA A 64 0.00 -11.10 15.00
C ALA A 64 0.21 -11.71 13.61
N PRO A 65 0.27 -13.05 13.49
CA PRO A 65 0.12 -13.72 12.22
C PRO A 65 -1.37 -13.68 11.79
N PHE A 66 -1.59 -13.28 10.55
CA PHE A 66 -2.84 -13.43 9.83
C PHE A 66 -2.70 -14.61 8.87
N THR A 67 -3.59 -15.59 8.98
CA THR A 67 -3.50 -16.84 8.19
C THR A 67 -4.75 -17.10 7.38
N GLY A 68 -4.56 -17.78 6.26
CA GLY A 68 -5.63 -18.24 5.36
C GLY A 68 -5.05 -19.18 4.30
N THR A 69 -5.75 -19.36 3.19
CA THR A 69 -5.32 -20.25 2.10
C THR A 69 -5.46 -19.60 0.73
N TYR A 70 -4.52 -19.91 -0.16
CA TYR A 70 -4.53 -19.50 -1.57
C TYR A 70 -4.17 -20.70 -2.42
N ASN A 71 -5.05 -21.10 -3.35
CA ASN A 71 -4.91 -22.31 -4.17
C ASN A 71 -4.59 -23.58 -3.34
N GLY A 72 -5.25 -23.72 -2.19
CA GLY A 72 -5.05 -24.84 -1.27
C GLY A 72 -3.74 -24.81 -0.47
N GLN A 73 -2.90 -23.79 -0.65
CA GLN A 73 -1.65 -23.61 0.09
C GLN A 73 -1.80 -22.58 1.22
N PRO A 74 -1.10 -22.75 2.35
CA PRO A 74 -1.19 -21.84 3.48
C PRO A 74 -0.56 -20.47 3.15
N VAL A 75 -1.27 -19.41 3.52
CA VAL A 75 -0.80 -18.02 3.46
C VAL A 75 -0.62 -17.52 4.88
N THR A 76 0.49 -16.84 5.15
CA THR A 76 0.74 -16.17 6.44
C THR A 76 1.29 -14.77 6.21
N VAL A 77 0.73 -13.77 6.88
CA VAL A 77 1.23 -12.38 6.89
C VAL A 77 1.33 -11.93 8.34
N VAL A 78 2.53 -11.60 8.82
CA VAL A 78 2.73 -11.13 10.19
C VAL A 78 2.66 -9.62 10.22
N PHE A 79 1.58 -9.10 10.77
CA PHE A 79 1.33 -7.66 10.90
C PHE A 79 1.79 -7.16 12.27
N SER A 80 2.34 -5.95 12.31
CA SER A 80 2.76 -5.24 13.51
C SER A 80 2.31 -3.80 13.45
N VAL A 81 1.79 -3.27 14.56
CA VAL A 81 1.45 -1.86 14.73
C VAL A 81 1.69 -1.42 16.18
N GLY A 82 2.22 -0.21 16.34
CA GLY A 82 2.46 0.37 17.65
C GLY A 82 1.17 0.71 18.41
N VAL A 83 1.31 0.95 19.72
CA VAL A 83 0.19 1.20 20.67
C VAL A 83 -0.78 2.28 20.16
N GLY A 84 -0.25 3.36 19.57
CA GLY A 84 -1.04 4.49 19.06
C GLY A 84 -1.45 4.38 17.59
N GLY A 85 -1.38 3.19 16.98
CA GLY A 85 -1.59 3.03 15.54
C GLY A 85 -0.37 3.44 14.70
N THR A 86 0.78 3.63 15.34
CA THR A 86 2.01 4.14 14.70
C THR A 86 2.82 3.04 14.04
N SER A 87 3.51 3.40 12.96
CA SER A 87 4.45 2.52 12.24
C SER A 87 3.89 1.13 11.89
N PRO A 88 2.67 1.04 11.32
CA PRO A 88 2.14 -0.25 10.89
C PRO A 88 3.05 -0.87 9.81
N THR A 89 3.31 -2.17 9.92
CA THR A 89 4.21 -2.87 9.00
C THR A 89 3.89 -4.35 8.93
N VAL A 90 4.39 -5.00 7.88
CA VAL A 90 4.44 -6.47 7.78
C VAL A 90 5.87 -6.90 8.02
N THR A 91 6.12 -7.69 9.06
CA THR A 91 7.48 -8.12 9.43
C THR A 91 7.92 -9.35 8.65
N THR A 92 7.01 -10.27 8.37
CA THR A 92 7.23 -11.43 7.51
C THR A 92 5.96 -11.78 6.74
N ALA A 93 6.12 -12.34 5.54
CA ALA A 93 5.02 -12.84 4.74
C ALA A 93 5.43 -14.11 3.98
N ASN A 94 4.55 -15.08 3.96
CA ASN A 94 4.61 -16.26 3.10
C ASN A 94 3.32 -16.29 2.27
N ILE A 95 3.46 -15.94 0.99
CA ILE A 95 2.37 -15.97 0.01
C ILE A 95 2.82 -16.90 -1.12
N PRO A 96 2.28 -18.12 -1.22
CA PRO A 96 2.69 -19.10 -2.23
C PRO A 96 2.62 -18.54 -3.65
N GLY A 97 3.71 -18.67 -4.41
CA GLY A 97 3.84 -18.09 -5.76
C GLY A 97 4.33 -16.64 -5.80
N HIS A 98 4.45 -15.97 -4.65
CA HIS A 98 4.75 -14.54 -4.55
C HIS A 98 5.89 -14.26 -3.55
N PRO A 99 7.12 -14.73 -3.82
CA PRO A 99 8.24 -14.52 -2.92
C PRO A 99 8.66 -13.04 -2.87
N ASN A 100 9.30 -12.64 -1.76
CA ASN A 100 9.89 -11.32 -1.58
C ASN A 100 8.90 -10.15 -1.73
N ALA A 101 7.66 -10.32 -1.28
CA ALA A 101 6.70 -9.24 -1.22
C ALA A 101 7.14 -8.15 -0.23
N VAL A 102 7.29 -6.91 -0.71
CA VAL A 102 7.66 -5.73 0.05
C VAL A 102 6.40 -4.91 0.30
N PHE A 103 6.00 -4.75 1.56
CA PHE A 103 4.76 -4.07 1.94
C PHE A 103 5.01 -2.61 2.30
N THR A 104 4.05 -1.75 1.95
CA THR A 104 3.88 -0.40 2.51
C THR A 104 2.50 -0.34 3.15
N ILE A 105 2.45 -0.24 4.48
CA ILE A 105 1.20 -0.20 5.24
C ILE A 105 1.05 1.17 5.90
N VAL A 106 -0.17 1.70 5.91
CA VAL A 106 -0.53 2.96 6.55
C VAL A 106 -1.80 2.75 7.38
N LYS A 107 -1.82 3.37 8.56
CA LYS A 107 -3.00 3.37 9.43
C LYS A 107 -4.02 4.35 8.87
N GLU A 108 -5.24 3.87 8.64
CA GLU A 108 -6.35 4.75 8.30
C GLU A 108 -6.93 5.37 9.58
N THR A 109 -7.31 6.65 9.50
CA THR A 109 -8.05 7.33 10.57
C THR A 109 -9.43 7.71 10.07
N SER A 110 -10.33 8.00 10.99
CA SER A 110 -11.71 8.39 10.69
C SER A 110 -11.83 9.64 9.83
N THR A 111 -10.77 10.45 9.76
CA THR A 111 -10.71 11.72 9.00
C THR A 111 -9.81 11.65 7.76
N SER A 112 -8.97 10.61 7.63
CA SER A 112 -8.04 10.46 6.50
C SER A 112 -8.23 9.10 5.85
N LEU A 113 -8.92 9.09 4.71
CA LEU A 113 -9.06 7.91 3.84
C LEU A 113 -7.69 7.53 3.28
N ILE A 114 -7.34 6.24 3.37
CA ILE A 114 -6.18 5.68 2.67
C ILE A 114 -6.67 4.96 1.43
N GLU A 115 -6.16 5.40 0.28
CA GLU A 115 -6.45 4.83 -1.02
C GLU A 115 -5.21 4.09 -1.52
N CYS A 116 -5.38 2.93 -2.14
CA CYS A 116 -4.29 2.17 -2.74
C CYS A 116 -4.47 2.11 -4.25
N PHE A 117 -3.37 2.27 -4.97
CA PHE A 117 -3.34 2.21 -6.41
C PHE A 117 -2.29 1.22 -6.87
N GLU A 118 -2.61 0.52 -7.94
CA GLU A 118 -1.67 -0.33 -8.68
C GLU A 118 -1.55 0.19 -10.11
N GLY A 119 -0.33 0.21 -10.63
CA GLY A 119 -0.05 0.83 -11.90
C GLY A 119 1.19 0.28 -12.60
N THR A 120 1.35 0.71 -13.84
CA THR A 120 2.49 0.38 -14.69
C THR A 120 3.16 1.63 -15.20
N TYR A 121 4.46 1.49 -15.46
CA TYR A 121 5.23 2.51 -16.16
C TYR A 121 5.96 1.93 -17.36
N ASN A 122 6.25 2.77 -18.33
CA ASN A 122 7.19 2.49 -19.41
C ASN A 122 8.10 3.71 -19.60
N SER A 123 9.29 3.48 -20.15
CA SER A 123 10.21 4.57 -20.48
C SER A 123 10.68 4.54 -21.94
N THR A 124 11.30 5.63 -22.38
CA THR A 124 11.97 5.72 -23.69
C THR A 124 13.23 4.85 -23.79
N ARG A 125 13.79 4.41 -22.65
CA ARG A 125 14.63 3.21 -22.61
C ARG A 125 13.68 2.01 -22.50
N PRO A 126 13.85 0.91 -23.26
CA PRO A 126 12.90 -0.21 -23.28
C PRO A 126 12.90 -0.97 -21.94
N GLU A 127 12.31 -0.34 -20.94
CA GLU A 127 12.07 -0.81 -19.59
C GLU A 127 10.60 -0.52 -19.28
N THR A 128 9.93 -1.55 -18.79
CA THR A 128 8.60 -1.46 -18.22
C THR A 128 8.67 -1.89 -16.76
N GLY A 129 7.74 -1.37 -15.96
CA GLY A 129 7.66 -1.77 -14.57
C GLY A 129 6.27 -1.56 -13.98
N VAL A 130 6.16 -1.94 -12.72
CA VAL A 130 4.98 -1.74 -11.89
C VAL A 130 5.29 -0.74 -10.80
N PHE A 131 4.28 -0.01 -10.37
CA PHE A 131 4.33 0.80 -9.17
C PHE A 131 3.02 0.66 -8.41
N ASN A 132 3.12 0.67 -7.09
CA ASN A 132 1.97 0.64 -6.21
C ASN A 132 2.13 1.78 -5.21
N ILE A 133 1.06 2.55 -5.00
CA ILE A 133 1.08 3.68 -4.06
C ILE A 133 -0.08 3.62 -3.07
N VAL A 134 0.19 4.11 -1.87
CA VAL A 134 -0.79 4.54 -0.89
C VAL A 134 -0.91 6.06 -0.95
N LEU A 135 -2.14 6.57 -0.89
CA LEU A 135 -2.45 7.98 -1.05
C LEU A 135 -3.48 8.42 -0.02
N SER A 136 -3.27 9.59 0.58
CA SER A 136 -4.30 10.30 1.33
C SER A 136 -4.51 11.69 0.71
N ARG A 137 -5.70 11.90 0.14
CA ARG A 137 -6.12 13.22 -0.34
C ARG A 137 -6.27 14.20 0.81
N ALA A 138 -6.76 13.75 1.97
CA ALA A 138 -6.95 14.60 3.15
C ALA A 138 -5.61 15.14 3.69
N GLN A 139 -4.53 14.37 3.56
CA GLN A 139 -3.19 14.76 3.99
C GLN A 139 -2.30 15.29 2.86
N ASN A 140 -2.81 15.36 1.63
CA ASN A 140 -2.06 15.82 0.44
C ASN A 140 -0.74 15.06 0.21
N ILE A 141 -0.68 13.78 0.58
CA ILE A 141 0.54 12.96 0.55
C ILE A 141 0.29 11.61 -0.11
N TRP A 142 1.33 11.10 -0.78
CA TRP A 142 1.37 9.73 -1.26
C TRP A 142 2.77 9.14 -1.10
N GLY A 143 2.82 7.82 -1.01
CA GLY A 143 4.05 7.04 -0.90
C GLY A 143 3.84 5.67 -1.50
N GLY A 144 4.92 4.95 -1.79
CA GLY A 144 4.80 3.64 -2.39
C GLY A 144 6.13 3.07 -2.86
N THR A 145 6.02 2.12 -3.77
CA THR A 145 7.16 1.38 -4.28
C THR A 145 7.01 1.22 -5.79
N ALA A 146 8.13 1.20 -6.51
CA ALA A 146 8.20 0.85 -7.92
C ALA A 146 9.22 -0.26 -8.15
N ARG A 147 9.02 -1.05 -9.20
CA ARG A 147 9.93 -2.11 -9.62
C ARG A 147 9.88 -2.32 -11.13
N ALA A 148 11.04 -2.43 -11.76
CA ALA A 148 11.15 -2.86 -13.15
C ALA A 148 10.71 -4.33 -13.29
N VAL A 149 9.88 -4.62 -14.29
CA VAL A 149 9.39 -5.98 -14.59
C VAL A 149 10.48 -6.80 -15.27
N THR A 150 11.33 -6.16 -16.08
CA THR A 150 12.42 -6.83 -16.80
C THR A 150 13.74 -6.73 -16.04
N GLY A 151 14.30 -7.86 -15.63
CA GLY A 151 15.71 -7.97 -15.24
C GLY A 151 16.08 -7.45 -13.84
N SER A 152 15.11 -7.10 -12.99
CA SER A 152 15.39 -6.66 -11.62
C SER A 152 14.48 -7.26 -10.54
N THR A 153 15.07 -7.56 -9.40
CA THR A 153 14.38 -7.87 -8.13
C THR A 153 14.41 -6.71 -7.14
N SER A 154 15.13 -5.63 -7.47
CA SER A 154 15.20 -4.45 -6.61
C SER A 154 13.93 -3.61 -6.72
N THR A 155 13.56 -3.02 -5.59
CA THR A 155 12.47 -2.06 -5.49
C THR A 155 13.05 -0.66 -5.28
N SER A 156 12.31 0.35 -5.71
CA SER A 156 12.60 1.76 -5.46
C SER A 156 11.46 2.38 -4.68
N SER A 157 11.75 3.04 -3.56
CA SER A 157 10.76 3.83 -2.84
C SER A 157 10.41 5.07 -3.64
N ILE A 158 9.12 5.38 -3.71
CA ILE A 158 8.59 6.58 -4.37
C ILE A 158 7.65 7.30 -3.42
N ASN A 159 7.69 8.62 -3.39
CA ASN A 159 6.84 9.42 -2.52
C ASN A 159 6.73 10.86 -3.00
N GLY A 160 5.71 11.54 -2.51
CA GLY A 160 5.48 12.93 -2.86
C GLY A 160 4.18 13.49 -2.32
N THR A 161 3.72 14.57 -2.93
CA THR A 161 2.49 15.27 -2.55
C THR A 161 1.47 15.24 -3.68
N ILE A 162 0.21 15.43 -3.32
CA ILE A 162 -0.90 15.64 -4.26
C ILE A 162 -1.59 16.95 -3.89
N ASN A 163 -1.96 17.75 -4.89
CA ASN A 163 -2.71 18.99 -4.65
C ASN A 163 -4.22 18.76 -4.82
N SER A 164 -5.02 19.80 -4.53
CA SER A 164 -6.48 19.74 -4.64
C SER A 164 -7.00 19.53 -6.06
N SER A 165 -6.21 19.81 -7.10
CA SER A 165 -6.56 19.52 -8.49
C SER A 165 -6.20 18.09 -8.92
N GLY A 166 -5.70 17.27 -8.01
CA GLY A 166 -5.30 15.89 -8.30
C GLY A 166 -3.93 15.76 -8.96
N THR A 167 -3.14 16.83 -9.05
CA THR A 167 -1.79 16.80 -9.61
C THR A 167 -0.83 16.14 -8.62
N LEU A 168 -0.13 15.09 -9.05
CA LEU A 168 0.88 14.40 -8.27
C LEU A 168 2.26 15.03 -8.52
N PHE A 169 2.93 15.36 -7.43
CA PHE A 169 4.31 15.83 -7.41
C PHE A 169 5.19 14.81 -6.71
N GLN A 170 6.27 14.37 -7.36
CA GLN A 170 7.29 13.53 -6.75
C GLN A 170 8.42 14.40 -6.19
N SER A 171 8.90 14.06 -5.00
CA SER A 171 10.10 14.66 -4.44
C SER A 171 11.34 14.09 -5.13
N ASN A 172 12.12 14.94 -5.80
CA ASN A 172 13.36 14.58 -6.48
C ASN A 172 14.47 15.56 -6.09
N ASN A 173 15.41 15.12 -5.24
CA ASN A 173 16.57 15.92 -4.81
C ASN A 173 16.22 17.34 -4.30
N GLY A 174 15.13 17.46 -3.52
CA GLY A 174 14.68 18.75 -2.98
C GLY A 174 13.82 19.60 -3.92
N SER A 175 13.61 19.17 -5.17
CA SER A 175 12.66 19.77 -6.10
C SER A 175 11.38 18.93 -6.21
N GLN A 176 10.25 19.59 -6.45
CA GLN A 176 8.99 18.91 -6.77
C GLN A 176 8.81 18.84 -8.28
N GLN A 177 8.68 17.62 -8.80
CA GLN A 177 8.38 17.38 -10.21
C GLN A 177 6.94 16.88 -10.34
N GLN A 178 6.15 17.51 -11.21
CA GLN A 178 4.87 16.94 -11.59
C GLN A 178 5.09 15.64 -12.36
N ILE A 179 4.50 14.54 -11.87
CA ILE A 179 4.63 13.22 -12.49
C ILE A 179 3.33 12.71 -13.11
N GLY A 180 2.19 13.28 -12.74
CA GLY A 180 0.90 12.86 -13.26
C GLY A 180 -0.28 13.57 -12.62
N THR A 181 -1.47 13.07 -12.94
CA THR A 181 -2.76 13.55 -12.47
C THR A 181 -3.63 12.38 -12.06
N LEU A 182 -4.33 12.53 -10.93
CA LEU A 182 -5.38 11.66 -10.44
C LEU A 182 -6.73 12.25 -10.85
N THR A 183 -7.45 11.57 -11.74
CA THR A 183 -8.82 11.92 -12.13
C THR A 183 -9.75 10.77 -11.75
N GLY A 184 -10.62 11.00 -10.77
CA GLY A 184 -11.39 9.92 -10.13
C GLY A 184 -10.44 8.89 -9.52
N ASP A 185 -10.54 7.65 -9.99
CA ASP A 185 -9.75 6.50 -9.52
C ASP A 185 -8.62 6.12 -10.49
N VAL A 186 -8.25 7.01 -11.41
CA VAL A 186 -7.23 6.76 -12.44
C VAL A 186 -6.09 7.76 -12.32
N ILE A 187 -4.87 7.24 -12.27
CA ILE A 187 -3.63 8.01 -12.36
C ILE A 187 -3.11 7.90 -13.78
N THR A 188 -2.79 9.02 -14.40
CA THR A 188 -2.07 9.07 -15.67
C THR A 188 -0.98 10.12 -15.62
N GLY A 189 0.10 9.94 -16.37
CA GLY A 189 1.17 10.92 -16.39
C GLY A 189 2.25 10.64 -17.43
N SER A 190 2.98 11.70 -17.78
CA SER A 190 4.18 11.64 -18.59
C SER A 190 5.16 12.69 -18.05
N PHE A 191 6.37 12.28 -17.70
CA PHE A 191 7.40 13.16 -17.14
C PHE A 191 8.80 12.69 -17.54
N VAL A 192 9.80 13.56 -17.41
CA VAL A 192 11.19 13.24 -17.76
C VAL A 192 11.99 12.98 -16.49
N ASP A 193 12.61 11.80 -16.37
CA ASP A 193 13.45 11.46 -15.21
C ASP A 193 14.76 12.28 -15.21
N SER A 194 15.55 12.13 -14.14
CA SER A 194 16.84 12.81 -14.01
C SER A 194 17.88 12.41 -15.06
N ASN A 195 17.65 11.32 -15.81
CA ASN A 195 18.49 10.85 -16.89
C ASN A 195 17.98 11.29 -18.28
N GLY A 196 16.97 12.17 -18.33
CA GLY A 196 16.39 12.64 -19.59
C GLY A 196 15.44 11.64 -20.26
N ARG A 197 14.98 10.61 -19.56
CA ARG A 197 14.07 9.58 -20.11
C ARG A 197 12.63 9.98 -19.86
N THR A 198 11.79 9.92 -20.90
CA THR A 198 10.35 10.08 -20.72
C THR A 198 9.79 8.82 -20.08
N ILE A 199 9.13 8.99 -18.94
CA ILE A 199 8.39 7.96 -18.22
C ILE A 199 6.90 8.22 -18.43
N ASN A 200 6.17 7.22 -18.88
CA ASN A 200 4.71 7.28 -18.93
C ASN A 200 4.15 6.34 -17.86
N ILE A 201 3.16 6.82 -17.10
CA ILE A 201 2.53 6.06 -16.03
C ILE A 201 1.02 5.94 -16.24
N THR A 202 0.47 4.80 -15.85
CA THR A 202 -0.96 4.59 -15.70
C THR A 202 -1.23 3.74 -14.47
N GLY A 203 -2.20 4.12 -13.66
CA GLY A 203 -2.57 3.40 -12.45
C GLY A 203 -4.05 3.50 -12.15
N ARG A 204 -4.56 2.53 -11.40
CA ARG A 204 -5.97 2.50 -10.98
C ARG A 204 -6.06 2.22 -9.50
N ARG A 205 -7.08 2.81 -8.87
CA ARG A 205 -7.40 2.54 -7.48
C ARG A 205 -7.85 1.09 -7.34
N THR A 206 -7.27 0.39 -6.38
CA THR A 206 -7.64 -0.98 -6.01
C THR A 206 -8.12 -1.09 -4.56
N LEU A 207 -7.99 0.00 -3.78
CA LEU A 207 -8.59 0.15 -2.46
C LEU A 207 -8.91 1.62 -2.14
#